data_AF-A0A6P0RF67-F1
#
_entry.id   AF-A0A6P0RF67-F1
#
_cell.length_a   1.000
_cell.length_b   1.000
_cell.length_c   1.000
_cell.angle_alpha   90.00
_cell.angle_beta   90.00
_cell.angle_gamma   90.00
#
_symmetry.space_group_name_H-M   'P 1'
#
loop_
_entity.id
_entity.type
_entity.pdbx_description
1 polymer ?
#
loop_
_entity_poly.entity_id
_entity_poly.type
_entity_poly.pdbx_seq_one_letter_code
_entity_poly.pdbx_strand_id
1 'polypeptide(L)'
;DEYQVNDELLNETFAEYDDLKRESDNLTCQQAILSKFLAANNIPYLDMLNRFKIEQNNHPLYLLREPHWNSAGNLLAADILFNYLVKDIDR
;
A
#
# COMPACT_ATOMS: atom_id res chain seq x y z
N ASP A 1 -5.02 1.21 0.31
CA ASP A 1 -5.92 2.18 0.95
C ASP A 1 -5.13 3.04 1.92
N GLU A 2 -5.59 4.27 2.19
CA GLU A 2 -4.95 5.24 3.08
C GLU A 2 -4.73 4.65 4.48
N TYR A 3 -5.70 3.89 5.00
CA TYR A 3 -5.60 3.17 6.27
C TYR A 3 -4.43 2.17 6.34
N GLN A 4 -3.92 1.67 5.21
CA GLN A 4 -2.77 0.76 5.19
C GLN A 4 -1.42 1.47 5.25
N VAL A 5 -1.41 2.79 5.04
CA VAL A 5 -0.20 3.60 4.90
C VAL A 5 -0.13 4.76 5.89
N ASN A 6 -1.25 5.09 6.53
CA ASN A 6 -1.38 6.15 7.51
C ASN A 6 -1.75 5.54 8.87
N ASP A 7 -0.75 5.29 9.71
CA ASP A 7 -0.94 4.71 11.05
C ASP A 7 -1.75 5.64 11.97
N GLU A 8 -1.67 6.96 11.79
CA GLU A 8 -2.43 7.94 12.58
C GLU A 8 -3.93 7.77 12.31
N LEU A 9 -4.34 7.83 11.04
CA LEU A 9 -5.73 7.61 10.61
C LEU A 9 -6.26 6.24 11.05
N LEU A 10 -5.42 5.21 10.96
CA LEU A 10 -5.79 3.87 11.41
C LEU A 10 -6.01 3.84 12.93
N ASN A 11 -5.11 4.43 13.72
CA ASN A 11 -5.23 4.46 15.17
C ASN A 11 -6.43 5.29 15.63
N GLU A 12 -6.76 6.39 14.95
CA GLU A 12 -7.98 7.16 15.19
C GLU A 12 -9.23 6.29 15.04
N THR A 13 -9.26 5.43 14.00
CA THR A 13 -10.38 4.51 13.76
C THR A 13 -10.53 3.51 14.90
N PHE A 14 -9.43 2.89 15.36
CA PHE A 14 -9.51 1.95 16.51
C PHE A 14 -9.82 2.64 17.83
N ALA A 15 -9.42 3.90 18.01
CA ALA A 15 -9.76 4.67 19.21
C ALA A 15 -11.24 5.06 19.27
N GLU A 16 -11.93 5.13 18.12
CA GLU A 16 -13.36 5.46 18.05
C GLU A 16 -14.26 4.26 18.41
N TYR A 17 -13.79 3.02 18.22
CA TYR A 17 -14.61 1.82 18.38
C TYR A 17 -14.01 0.84 19.40
N ASP A 18 -14.59 0.79 20.61
CA ASP A 18 -14.13 -0.06 21.73
C ASP A 18 -14.07 -1.57 21.43
N ASP A 19 -14.88 -2.05 20.47
CA ASP A 19 -14.94 -3.46 20.08
C ASP A 19 -13.87 -3.87 19.05
N LEU A 20 -13.20 -2.89 18.41
CA LEU A 20 -12.17 -3.17 17.42
C LEU A 20 -10.80 -3.26 18.09
N LYS A 21 -10.07 -4.36 17.83
CA LYS A 21 -8.70 -4.54 18.33
C LYS A 21 -7.72 -4.43 17.18
N ARG A 22 -6.79 -3.48 17.26
CA ARG A 22 -5.75 -3.30 16.25
C ARG A 22 -4.96 -4.60 16.01
N GLU A 23 -4.69 -5.37 17.06
CA GLU A 23 -3.97 -6.65 16.95
C GLU A 23 -4.74 -7.76 16.23
N SER A 24 -6.07 -7.68 16.12
CA SER A 24 -6.86 -8.69 15.40
C SER A 24 -6.96 -8.43 13.90
N ASP A 25 -6.64 -7.21 13.45
CA ASP A 25 -6.83 -6.80 12.06
C ASP A 25 -5.55 -6.92 11.24
N ASN A 26 -5.56 -7.88 10.31
CA ASN A 26 -4.50 -8.01 9.31
C ASN A 26 -4.83 -7.20 8.07
N LEU A 27 -4.41 -5.93 8.06
CA LEU A 27 -4.55 -5.02 6.92
C LEU A 27 -3.85 -5.46 5.64
N THR A 28 -3.01 -6.51 5.70
CA THR A 28 -2.30 -7.06 4.54
C THR A 28 -2.79 -8.44 4.13
N CYS A 29 -3.90 -8.92 4.70
CA CYS A 29 -4.43 -10.27 4.49
C CYS A 29 -4.55 -10.62 3.00
N GLN A 30 -5.21 -9.76 2.23
CA GLN A 30 -5.43 -9.96 0.79
C GLN A 30 -4.12 -9.96 0.01
N GLN A 31 -3.21 -9.02 0.30
CA GLN A 31 -1.88 -8.97 -0.32
C GLN A 31 -1.07 -10.22 0.00
N ALA A 32 -1.13 -10.72 1.24
CA ALA A 32 -0.43 -11.92 1.67
C ALA A 32 -0.96 -13.20 0.99
N ILE A 33 -2.28 -13.29 0.77
CA ILE A 33 -2.89 -14.39 0.00
C ILE A 33 -2.41 -14.32 -1.46
N LEU A 34 -2.49 -13.13 -2.07
CA LEU A 34 -2.14 -12.93 -3.48
C LEU A 34 -0.64 -13.15 -3.73
N SER A 35 0.24 -12.56 -2.93
CA SER A 35 1.69 -12.68 -3.10
C SER A 35 2.19 -14.12 -2.97
N LYS A 36 1.62 -14.90 -2.03
CA LYS A 36 1.89 -16.34 -1.90
C LYS A 36 1.50 -17.10 -3.15
N PHE A 37 0.30 -16.85 -3.69
CA PHE A 37 -0.15 -17.48 -4.92
C PHE A 37 0.76 -17.14 -6.11
N LEU A 38 1.07 -15.85 -6.29
CA LEU A 38 1.92 -15.39 -7.39
C LEU A 38 3.34 -15.99 -7.31
N ALA A 39 3.93 -16.02 -6.11
CA ALA A 39 5.24 -16.63 -5.88
C ALA A 39 5.23 -18.14 -6.17
N ALA A 40 4.21 -18.87 -5.70
CA ALA A 40 4.09 -20.30 -5.94
C ALA A 40 3.95 -20.67 -7.43
N ASN A 41 3.43 -19.75 -8.24
CA ASN A 41 3.24 -19.94 -9.68
C ASN A 41 4.31 -19.24 -10.54
N ASN A 42 5.38 -18.72 -9.94
CA ASN A 42 6.44 -17.95 -10.62
C ASN A 42 5.89 -16.79 -11.47
N ILE A 43 4.84 -16.12 -11.00
CA ILE A 43 4.27 -14.95 -11.67
C ILE A 43 4.97 -13.70 -11.11
N PRO A 44 5.68 -12.92 -11.95
CA PRO A 44 6.28 -11.67 -11.51
C PRO A 44 5.23 -10.69 -11.02
N TYR A 45 5.52 -9.98 -9.93
CA TYR A 45 4.64 -8.97 -9.39
C TYR A 45 5.42 -7.83 -8.74
N LEU A 46 4.75 -6.69 -8.62
CA LEU A 46 5.27 -5.47 -8.04
C LEU A 46 4.47 -5.13 -6.78
N ASP A 47 5.14 -5.19 -5.63
CA ASP A 47 4.58 -4.71 -4.36
C ASP A 47 4.97 -3.25 -4.13
N MET A 48 3.97 -2.36 -4.11
CA MET A 48 4.15 -0.92 -3.91
C MET A 48 3.99 -0.49 -2.44
N LEU A 49 3.51 -1.37 -1.55
CA LEU A 49 3.03 -0.97 -0.21
C LEU A 49 4.10 -0.28 0.63
N ASN A 50 5.31 -0.83 0.66
CA ASN A 50 6.39 -0.29 1.49
C ASN A 50 6.80 1.12 1.06
N ARG A 51 6.87 1.40 -0.25
CA ARG A 51 7.19 2.75 -0.74
C ARG A 51 6.06 3.73 -0.42
N PHE A 52 4.80 3.32 -0.58
CA PHE A 52 3.66 4.16 -0.20
C PHE A 52 3.64 4.48 1.30
N LYS A 53 3.96 3.52 2.18
CA LYS A 53 4.10 3.76 3.63
C LYS A 53 5.16 4.81 3.97
N ILE A 54 6.30 4.76 3.29
CA ILE A 54 7.39 5.70 3.54
C ILE A 54 7.00 7.09 3.06
N GLU A 55 6.49 7.22 1.83
CA GLU A 55 6.22 8.53 1.22
C GLU A 55 4.98 9.23 1.79
N GLN A 56 3.97 8.49 2.26
CA GLN A 56 2.79 9.07 2.92
C GLN A 56 3.16 9.96 4.11
N ASN A 57 4.28 9.67 4.79
CA ASN A 57 4.78 10.48 5.93
C ASN A 57 5.30 11.86 5.50
N ASN A 58 5.67 12.03 4.23
CA ASN A 58 6.20 13.28 3.69
C ASN A 58 5.09 14.14 3.07
N HIS A 59 4.13 13.51 2.40
CA HIS A 59 2.99 14.16 1.79
C HIS A 59 1.80 13.20 1.63
N PRO A 60 0.54 13.69 1.65
CA PRO A 60 -0.62 12.84 1.39
C PRO A 60 -0.57 12.23 -0.01
N LEU A 61 -0.83 10.92 -0.13
CA LEU A 61 -0.88 10.20 -1.41
C LEU A 61 -2.30 9.83 -1.85
N TYR A 62 -3.27 9.93 -0.95
CA TYR A 62 -4.66 9.57 -1.16
C TYR A 62 -5.54 10.82 -1.26
N LEU A 63 -6.70 10.67 -1.90
CA LEU A 63 -7.79 11.65 -1.76
C LEU A 63 -8.38 11.52 -0.36
N LEU A 64 -8.75 12.65 0.24
CA LEU A 64 -9.24 12.68 1.63
C LEU A 64 -10.45 11.74 1.80
N ARG A 65 -10.28 10.70 2.64
CA ARG A 65 -11.33 9.72 2.98
C ARG A 65 -11.84 8.91 1.79
N GLU A 66 -11.00 8.69 0.78
CA GLU A 66 -11.36 7.87 -0.37
C GLU A 66 -10.18 6.97 -0.79
N PRO A 67 -10.42 5.71 -1.21
CA PRO A 67 -9.33 4.77 -1.51
C PRO A 67 -8.48 5.15 -2.74
N HIS A 68 -8.87 6.18 -3.50
CA HIS A 68 -8.18 6.62 -4.69
C HIS A 68 -6.94 7.46 -4.37
N TRP A 69 -5.90 7.31 -5.18
CA TRP A 69 -4.71 8.14 -5.10
C TRP A 69 -4.96 9.55 -5.64
N ASN A 70 -4.32 10.54 -5.01
CA ASN A 70 -4.23 11.89 -5.56
C ASN A 70 -3.12 11.97 -6.63
N SER A 71 -2.79 13.16 -7.12
CA SER A 71 -1.74 13.33 -8.13
C SER A 71 -0.36 12.87 -7.66
N ALA A 72 -0.02 13.06 -6.38
CA ALA A 72 1.25 12.61 -5.81
C ALA A 72 1.30 11.07 -5.69
N GLY A 73 0.20 10.43 -5.26
CA GLY A 73 0.11 8.97 -5.23
C GLY A 73 0.21 8.34 -6.61
N ASN A 74 -0.44 8.93 -7.63
CA ASN A 74 -0.29 8.48 -9.02
C ASN A 74 1.14 8.65 -9.55
N LEU A 75 1.81 9.77 -9.23
CA LEU A 75 3.20 9.99 -9.61
C LEU A 75 4.14 8.96 -8.97
N LEU A 76 3.96 8.67 -7.68
CA LEU A 76 4.74 7.65 -6.98
C LEU A 76 4.54 6.26 -7.60
N ALA A 77 3.30 5.87 -7.91
CA ALA A 77 3.02 4.61 -8.56
C ALA A 77 3.71 4.50 -9.93
N ALA A 78 3.69 5.59 -10.72
CA ALA A 78 4.36 5.65 -12.02
C ALA A 78 5.89 5.51 -11.89
N ASP A 79 6.50 6.19 -10.92
CA ASP A 79 7.94 6.07 -10.63
C ASP A 79 8.33 4.63 -10.25
N ILE A 80 7.57 4.01 -9.33
CA ILE A 80 7.84 2.63 -8.91
C ILE A 80 7.71 1.67 -10.10
N LEU A 81 6.66 1.82 -10.91
CA LEU A 81 6.42 0.99 -12.08
C LEU A 81 7.52 1.16 -13.13
N PHE A 82 7.90 2.39 -13.44
CA PHE A 82 8.98 2.68 -14.39
C PHE A 82 10.30 2.04 -13.94
N ASN A 83 10.68 2.22 -12.68
CA ASN A 83 11.90 1.64 -12.13
C ASN A 83 11.88 0.10 -12.08
N TYR A 84 10.71 -0.51 -11.98
CA TYR A 84 10.54 -1.96 -12.08
C TYR A 84 10.74 -2.44 -13.52
N LEU A 85 10.07 -1.81 -14.48
CA LEU A 85 10.08 -2.22 -15.89
C LEU A 85 11.41 -1.91 -16.60
N VAL A 86 12.07 -0.79 -16.31
CA VAL A 86 13.35 -0.43 -16.94
C VAL A 86 14.44 -1.45 -16.65
N LYS A 87 14.45 -2.04 -15.45
CA LYS A 87 15.40 -3.12 -15.10
C LYS A 87 15.25 -4.36 -15.96
N ASP A 88 14.08 -4.58 -16.54
CA ASP A 88 13.80 -5.71 -17.42
C ASP A 88 14.12 -5.41 -18.90
N ILE A 89 14.26 -4.14 -19.28
CA ILE A 89 14.62 -3.74 -20.66
C ILE A 89 16.13 -3.90 -20.92
N ASP A 90 16.95 -3.67 -19.90
CA ASP A 90 18.42 -3.74 -20.00
C ASP A 90 19.00 -5.16 -19.72
N ARG A 91 18.17 -6.21 -19.78
CA ARG A 91 18.56 -7.60 -19.56
C ARG A 91 18.63 -8.43 -20.83
#